data_AF-A0A8T3RMC4-F1
#
_entry.id   AF-A0A8T3RMC4-F1
#
_cell.length_a   1.000
_cell.length_b   1.000
_cell.length_c   1.000
_cell.angle_alpha   90.00
_cell.angle_beta   90.00
_cell.angle_gamma   90.00
#
_symmetry.space_group_name_H-M   'P 1'
#
loop_
_entity.id
_entity.type
_entity.pdbx_description
1 polymer ?
#
loop_
_entity_poly.entity_id
_entity_poly.type
_entity_poly.pdbx_seq_one_letter_code
_entity_poly.pdbx_strand_id
1 'polypeptide(L)'
;MKDLLKLFKQQGPVEDFDAIRIGLASPDMIRSWSFGEVKKPETINYRTFKPERDGLFCAKIFGPVKDYECLCGKYKRLKHRGVVCEKCGVEVTQSKVRRERMAHIDLASPVAHIWFLKSLPSRIGLMLDMTLREIERVLYFEAFVVVDPGMTPLERCNLLSDEAYLEAIEEYGDEFDARMGAEAVYELLRTMDLKTEVVKVRDEIDGTNSETKIKRLSKRLKLLESFIESGNKPEWMVMTVLPVLPPDLRPLVPLDGGRFATSDLNDLYRRVINRNNRLRRLLELNAPDIIVRNEKRMLQESVDALLDNGRRGRAITGTNKRPLKSLADMIKGKQGRFRQN
;
A
#
# COMPACT_ATOMS: atom_id res chain seq x y z
N MET A 1 -47.91 4.35 -4.03
CA MET A 1 -47.29 5.68 -3.85
C MET A 1 -46.26 5.77 -2.72
N LYS A 2 -46.45 5.11 -1.57
CA LYS A 2 -45.46 5.12 -0.46
C LYS A 2 -44.11 4.44 -0.81
N ASP A 3 -44.08 3.44 -1.68
CA ASP A 3 -42.83 2.79 -2.12
C ASP A 3 -42.06 3.59 -3.18
N LEU A 4 -42.75 4.40 -4.01
CA LEU A 4 -42.13 5.34 -4.94
C LEU A 4 -41.44 6.51 -4.22
N LEU A 5 -41.97 6.92 -3.06
CA LEU A 5 -41.38 7.96 -2.21
C LEU A 5 -40.12 7.47 -1.46
N LYS A 6 -39.99 6.17 -1.18
CA LYS A 6 -38.75 5.60 -0.62
C LYS A 6 -37.60 5.57 -1.63
N LEU A 7 -37.90 5.46 -2.93
CA LEU A 7 -36.91 5.47 -4.02
C LEU A 7 -36.27 6.85 -4.29
N PHE A 8 -36.95 7.94 -3.89
CA PHE A 8 -36.44 9.31 -4.00
C PHE A 8 -35.68 9.78 -2.74
N LYS A 9 -35.77 9.05 -1.62
CA LYS A 9 -35.17 9.43 -0.32
C LYS A 9 -33.77 8.86 -0.03
N GLN A 10 -33.06 8.37 -1.04
CA GLN A 10 -31.71 7.79 -0.91
C GLN A 10 -30.59 8.64 -1.54
N GLN A 11 -30.80 9.93 -1.70
CA GLN A 11 -29.68 10.87 -1.64
C GLN A 11 -29.79 11.48 -0.24
N GLY A 12 -29.14 10.85 0.73
CA GLY A 12 -28.92 11.52 2.01
C GLY A 12 -28.30 12.89 1.72
N PRO A 13 -28.67 13.94 2.47
CA PRO A 13 -28.02 15.23 2.32
C PRO A 13 -26.51 15.01 2.42
N VAL A 14 -25.74 15.65 1.54
CA VAL A 14 -24.30 15.77 1.75
C VAL A 14 -24.19 16.52 3.07
N GLU A 15 -23.82 15.83 4.15
CA GLU A 15 -23.59 16.49 5.43
C GLU A 15 -22.42 17.45 5.22
N ASP A 16 -22.70 18.74 5.34
CA ASP A 16 -21.66 19.76 5.35
C ASP A 16 -20.74 19.46 6.55
N PHE A 17 -19.43 19.49 6.32
CA PHE A 17 -18.43 19.20 7.34
C PHE A 17 -17.65 20.47 7.69
N ASP A 18 -17.37 20.67 8.98
CA ASP A 18 -16.62 21.84 9.46
C ASP A 18 -15.11 21.58 9.57
N ALA A 19 -14.68 20.31 9.63
CA ALA A 19 -13.29 19.94 9.85
C ALA A 19 -12.86 18.72 9.03
N ILE A 20 -11.59 18.70 8.61
CA ILE A 20 -10.95 17.56 7.94
C ILE A 20 -9.83 17.04 8.85
N ARG A 21 -9.84 15.73 9.10
CA ARG A 21 -8.77 15.01 9.80
C ARG A 21 -8.03 14.10 8.83
N ILE A 22 -6.72 13.97 9.02
CA ILE A 22 -5.87 12.97 8.36
C ILE A 22 -5.28 12.03 9.41
N GLY A 23 -5.16 10.75 9.06
CA GLY A 23 -4.58 9.71 9.89
C GLY A 23 -3.98 8.61 9.03
N LEU A 24 -3.31 7.64 9.67
CA LEU A 24 -2.84 6.46 8.97
C LEU A 24 -4.01 5.49 8.76
N ALA A 25 -4.05 4.86 7.60
CA ALA A 25 -5.06 3.87 7.28
C ALA A 25 -4.60 2.49 7.77
N SER A 26 -5.38 1.86 8.65
CA SER A 26 -5.15 0.46 9.01
C SER A 26 -5.48 -0.47 7.83
N PRO A 27 -4.90 -1.68 7.77
CA PRO A 27 -5.27 -2.67 6.76
C PRO A 27 -6.78 -2.96 6.72
N ASP A 28 -7.42 -3.03 7.88
CA ASP A 28 -8.88 -3.24 8.00
C ASP A 28 -9.67 -2.06 7.47
N MET A 29 -9.20 -0.83 7.72
CA MET A 29 -9.80 0.38 7.18
C MET A 29 -9.70 0.41 5.65
N ILE A 30 -8.55 0.02 5.08
CA ILE A 30 -8.38 -0.09 3.62
C ILE A 30 -9.35 -1.12 3.04
N ARG A 31 -9.57 -2.26 3.71
CA ARG A 31 -10.56 -3.25 3.31
C ARG A 31 -11.99 -2.71 3.39
N SER A 32 -12.31 -1.90 4.41
CA SER A 32 -13.64 -1.30 4.59
C SER A 32 -14.03 -0.34 3.46
N TRP A 33 -13.07 0.36 2.86
CA TRP A 33 -13.29 1.23 1.70
C TRP A 33 -13.49 0.44 0.40
N SER A 34 -13.12 -0.84 0.41
CA SER A 34 -13.00 -1.63 -0.79
C SER A 34 -14.30 -2.33 -1.15
N PHE A 35 -14.68 -2.26 -2.42
CA PHE A 35 -15.81 -3.02 -2.96
C PHE A 35 -15.39 -4.40 -3.52
N GLY A 36 -14.11 -4.73 -3.47
CA GLY A 36 -13.58 -6.03 -3.91
C GLY A 36 -12.07 -6.05 -4.11
N GLU A 37 -11.51 -7.26 -4.14
CA GLU A 37 -10.10 -7.50 -4.40
C GLU A 37 -9.83 -7.56 -5.92
N VAL A 38 -8.81 -6.82 -6.39
CA VAL A 38 -8.31 -6.94 -7.76
C VAL A 38 -7.26 -8.05 -7.80
N LYS A 39 -7.58 -9.15 -8.48
CA LYS A 39 -6.71 -10.34 -8.57
C LYS A 39 -5.89 -10.36 -9.84
N LYS A 40 -6.40 -9.80 -10.93
CA LYS A 40 -5.79 -9.94 -12.24
C LYS A 40 -5.29 -8.60 -12.79
N PRO A 41 -4.19 -8.58 -13.56
CA PRO A 41 -3.64 -7.37 -14.15
C PRO A 41 -4.42 -6.91 -15.38
N GLU A 42 -5.38 -7.69 -15.89
CA GLU A 42 -6.07 -7.34 -17.12
C GLU A 42 -6.98 -6.12 -16.94
N THR A 43 -7.16 -5.37 -18.03
CA THR A 43 -7.98 -4.16 -18.05
C THR A 43 -9.30 -4.42 -18.76
N ILE A 44 -9.25 -4.50 -20.09
CA ILE A 44 -10.39 -4.75 -20.96
C ILE A 44 -10.06 -5.86 -21.96
N ASN A 45 -11.09 -6.53 -22.44
CA ASN A 45 -10.96 -7.53 -23.49
C ASN A 45 -10.63 -6.84 -24.83
N TYR A 46 -9.62 -7.32 -25.55
CA TYR A 46 -9.17 -6.71 -26.80
C TYR A 46 -10.18 -6.80 -27.96
N ARG A 47 -11.11 -7.77 -27.95
CA ARG A 47 -12.13 -7.92 -29.01
C ARG A 47 -13.43 -7.21 -28.67
N THR A 48 -13.90 -7.39 -27.44
CA THR A 48 -15.24 -6.91 -27.03
C THR A 48 -15.21 -5.54 -26.34
N PHE A 49 -14.02 -5.05 -25.98
CA PHE A 49 -13.81 -3.85 -25.17
C PHE A 49 -14.54 -3.84 -23.82
N LYS A 50 -15.04 -5.00 -23.39
CA LYS A 50 -15.68 -5.17 -22.09
C LYS A 50 -14.61 -5.31 -21.00
N PRO A 51 -14.84 -4.74 -19.81
CA PRO A 51 -13.93 -4.96 -18.68
C PRO A 51 -13.80 -6.42 -18.31
N GLU A 52 -12.57 -6.84 -18.02
CA GLU A 52 -12.27 -8.20 -17.58
C GLU A 52 -12.71 -8.43 -16.13
N ARG A 53 -13.06 -9.69 -15.81
CA ARG A 53 -13.49 -10.08 -14.47
C ARG A 53 -12.29 -10.11 -13.52
N ASP A 54 -12.48 -9.54 -12.32
CA ASP A 54 -11.46 -9.38 -11.27
C ASP A 54 -10.19 -8.61 -11.69
N GLY A 55 -10.29 -7.90 -12.82
CA GLY A 55 -9.25 -7.01 -13.35
C GLY A 55 -9.38 -5.56 -12.88
N LEU A 56 -8.47 -4.71 -13.35
CA LEU A 56 -8.37 -3.31 -12.95
C LEU A 56 -9.57 -2.43 -13.32
N PHE A 57 -10.43 -2.87 -14.25
CA PHE A 57 -11.63 -2.12 -14.66
C PHE A 57 -12.93 -2.87 -14.34
N CYS A 58 -12.84 -3.95 -13.55
CA CYS A 58 -13.93 -4.90 -13.31
C CYS A 58 -15.24 -4.21 -12.93
N ALA A 59 -16.30 -4.49 -13.69
CA ALA A 59 -17.62 -3.90 -13.43
C ALA A 59 -18.28 -4.43 -12.14
N LYS A 60 -17.91 -5.63 -11.69
CA LYS A 60 -18.40 -6.19 -10.42
C LYS A 60 -17.91 -5.37 -9.23
N ILE A 61 -16.63 -4.97 -9.25
CA ILE A 61 -15.98 -4.24 -8.15
C ILE A 61 -16.32 -2.75 -8.21
N PHE A 62 -16.08 -2.13 -9.37
CA PHE A 62 -16.18 -0.68 -9.50
C PHE A 62 -17.57 -0.17 -9.91
N GLY A 63 -18.46 -1.05 -10.38
CA GLY A 63 -19.80 -0.69 -10.84
C GLY A 63 -19.97 -0.71 -12.37
N PRO A 64 -21.19 -0.46 -12.87
CA PRO A 64 -21.57 -0.66 -14.26
C PRO A 64 -20.97 0.39 -15.21
N VAL A 65 -20.64 -0.01 -16.44
CA VAL A 65 -20.07 0.88 -17.48
C VAL A 65 -21.12 1.83 -18.04
N LYS A 66 -22.39 1.42 -18.05
CA LYS A 66 -23.53 2.21 -18.53
C LYS A 66 -24.54 2.38 -17.41
N ASP A 67 -25.25 3.50 -17.42
CA ASP A 67 -26.25 3.81 -16.38
C ASP A 67 -27.40 2.80 -16.38
N TYR A 68 -27.68 2.23 -15.21
CA TYR A 68 -28.77 1.29 -14.98
C TYR A 68 -28.77 0.09 -15.96
N GLU A 69 -27.59 -0.35 -16.38
CA GLU A 69 -27.40 -1.54 -17.22
C GLU A 69 -26.27 -2.42 -16.67
N CYS A 70 -26.56 -3.72 -16.48
CA CYS A 70 -25.53 -4.68 -16.09
C CYS A 70 -24.62 -5.04 -17.28
N LEU A 71 -23.39 -5.50 -17.01
CA LEU A 71 -22.39 -5.79 -18.04
C LEU A 71 -22.83 -6.82 -19.11
N CYS A 72 -23.66 -7.81 -18.73
CA CYS A 72 -24.16 -8.83 -19.66
C CYS A 72 -25.41 -8.39 -20.43
N GLY A 73 -26.06 -7.29 -20.04
CA GLY A 73 -27.29 -6.80 -20.64
C GLY A 73 -28.57 -7.56 -20.25
N LYS A 74 -28.53 -8.52 -19.30
CA LYS A 74 -29.73 -9.22 -18.78
C LYS A 74 -30.70 -8.23 -18.11
N TYR A 75 -30.18 -7.40 -17.23
CA TYR A 75 -30.92 -6.35 -16.54
C TYR A 75 -30.57 -4.99 -17.15
N LYS A 76 -31.62 -4.29 -17.63
CA LYS A 76 -31.54 -2.97 -18.26
C LYS A 76 -32.68 -2.09 -17.75
N ARG A 77 -32.47 -0.76 -17.81
CA ARG A 77 -33.43 0.30 -17.45
C ARG A 77 -33.61 0.44 -15.93
N LEU A 78 -34.19 1.58 -15.53
CA LEU A 78 -34.38 1.96 -14.13
C LEU A 78 -35.14 0.94 -13.26
N LYS A 79 -36.00 0.11 -13.85
CA LYS A 79 -36.82 -0.88 -13.13
C LYS A 79 -36.03 -1.89 -12.30
N HIS A 80 -34.76 -2.12 -12.66
CA HIS A 80 -33.88 -3.07 -11.96
C HIS A 80 -32.83 -2.36 -11.09
N ARG A 81 -33.03 -1.08 -10.75
CA ARG A 81 -32.12 -0.33 -9.89
C ARG A 81 -31.87 -1.07 -8.57
N GLY A 82 -30.60 -1.23 -8.20
CA GLY A 82 -30.17 -1.91 -6.97
C GLY A 82 -30.16 -3.44 -7.07
N VAL A 83 -30.61 -4.04 -8.18
CA VAL A 83 -30.53 -5.49 -8.38
C VAL A 83 -29.11 -5.88 -8.79
N VAL A 84 -28.55 -6.87 -8.10
CA VAL A 84 -27.26 -7.49 -8.46
C VAL A 84 -27.51 -8.59 -9.48
N CYS A 85 -26.83 -8.53 -10.62
CA CYS A 85 -27.02 -9.53 -11.67
C CYS A 85 -26.42 -10.89 -11.32
N GLU A 86 -27.20 -11.97 -11.34
CA GLU A 86 -26.70 -13.35 -11.08
C GLU A 86 -25.61 -13.80 -12.06
N LYS A 87 -25.65 -13.35 -13.33
CA LYS A 87 -24.70 -13.79 -14.36
C LYS A 87 -23.33 -13.10 -14.25
N CYS A 88 -23.32 -11.78 -14.06
CA CYS A 88 -22.07 -11.01 -14.07
C CYS A 88 -21.70 -10.43 -12.70
N GLY A 89 -22.55 -10.53 -11.68
CA GLY A 89 -22.35 -9.96 -10.35
C GLY A 89 -22.39 -8.43 -10.29
N VAL A 90 -22.74 -7.76 -11.40
CA VAL A 90 -22.76 -6.29 -11.47
C VAL A 90 -24.07 -5.76 -10.90
N GLU A 91 -23.96 -4.83 -9.97
CA GLU A 91 -25.07 -4.07 -9.43
C GLU A 91 -25.57 -3.03 -10.45
N VAL A 92 -26.88 -2.97 -10.65
CA VAL A 92 -27.51 -2.01 -11.57
C VAL A 92 -27.67 -0.65 -10.87
N THR A 93 -26.67 0.21 -11.06
CA THR A 93 -26.63 1.59 -10.53
C THR A 93 -26.23 2.59 -11.61
N GLN A 94 -26.04 3.86 -11.23
CA GLN A 94 -25.41 4.85 -12.10
C GLN A 94 -23.93 4.50 -12.30
N SER A 95 -23.38 4.84 -13.46
CA SER A 95 -21.96 4.69 -13.80
C SER A 95 -21.06 5.62 -12.98
N LYS A 96 -21.59 6.73 -12.46
CA LYS A 96 -20.87 7.68 -11.58
C LYS A 96 -20.16 7.02 -10.40
N VAL A 97 -20.71 5.91 -9.88
CA VAL A 97 -20.10 5.15 -8.77
C VAL A 97 -18.69 4.64 -9.11
N ARG A 98 -18.35 4.49 -10.41
CA ARG A 98 -17.01 4.09 -10.88
C ARG A 98 -15.91 5.12 -10.63
N ARG A 99 -16.28 6.35 -10.26
CA ARG A 99 -15.36 7.39 -9.80
C ARG A 99 -15.16 7.38 -8.29
N GLU A 100 -16.05 6.74 -7.54
CA GLU A 100 -16.10 6.78 -6.07
C GLU A 100 -15.66 5.45 -5.44
N ARG A 101 -16.03 4.31 -6.03
CA ARG A 101 -15.73 2.97 -5.48
C ARG A 101 -14.25 2.64 -5.58
N MET A 102 -13.61 2.38 -4.45
CA MET A 102 -12.24 1.89 -4.38
C MET A 102 -12.19 0.36 -4.41
N ALA A 103 -11.03 -0.18 -4.74
CA ALA A 103 -10.73 -1.61 -4.62
C ALA A 103 -9.45 -1.81 -3.80
N HIS A 104 -9.08 -3.06 -3.52
CA HIS A 104 -7.82 -3.36 -2.82
C HIS A 104 -7.06 -4.51 -3.48
N ILE A 105 -5.78 -4.63 -3.18
CA ILE A 105 -4.91 -5.75 -3.51
C ILE A 105 -4.32 -6.25 -2.20
N ASP A 106 -4.48 -7.54 -1.93
CA ASP A 106 -3.81 -8.19 -0.80
C ASP A 106 -2.36 -8.51 -1.19
N LEU A 107 -1.40 -7.95 -0.46
CA LEU A 107 0.01 -8.18 -0.74
C LEU A 107 0.44 -9.54 -0.17
N ALA A 108 1.19 -10.30 -0.95
CA ALA A 108 1.71 -11.61 -0.56
C ALA A 108 2.81 -11.52 0.50
N SER A 109 3.49 -10.38 0.56
CA SER A 109 4.48 -10.02 1.57
C SER A 109 4.19 -8.58 1.98
N PRO A 110 4.36 -8.21 3.25
CA PRO A 110 4.37 -6.81 3.69
C PRO A 110 5.33 -5.97 2.84
N VAL A 111 4.99 -4.70 2.64
CA VAL A 111 5.77 -3.74 1.84
C VAL A 111 5.89 -2.43 2.61
N ALA A 112 7.11 -1.94 2.82
CA ALA A 112 7.34 -0.69 3.53
C ALA A 112 6.82 0.49 2.69
N HIS A 113 6.07 1.41 3.29
CA HIS A 113 5.57 2.57 2.55
C HIS A 113 6.69 3.59 2.32
N ILE A 114 7.01 3.89 1.05
CA ILE A 114 8.16 4.70 0.65
C ILE A 114 8.22 6.08 1.31
N TRP A 115 7.08 6.73 1.57
CA TRP A 115 7.08 8.04 2.24
C TRP A 115 7.57 7.98 3.68
N PHE A 116 7.24 6.95 4.46
CA PHE A 116 7.69 6.85 5.85
C PHE A 116 9.14 6.39 5.95
N LEU A 117 9.61 5.66 4.93
CA LEU A 117 10.99 5.23 4.80
C LEU A 117 11.93 6.35 4.32
N LYS A 118 11.66 6.94 3.15
CA LYS A 118 12.56 7.88 2.42
C LYS A 118 12.21 9.35 2.63
N SER A 119 11.25 9.70 3.50
CA SER A 119 11.12 11.10 3.94
C SER A 119 12.29 11.47 4.82
N LEU A 120 12.70 12.74 4.76
CA LEU A 120 13.76 13.27 5.62
C LEU A 120 13.10 14.17 6.67
N PRO A 121 13.17 13.83 7.97
CA PRO A 121 13.76 12.60 8.53
C PRO A 121 12.89 11.35 8.31
N SER A 122 13.53 10.17 8.27
CA SER A 122 12.83 8.89 8.11
C SER A 122 12.00 8.60 9.36
N ARG A 123 10.69 8.35 9.18
CA ARG A 123 9.81 8.09 10.32
C ARG A 123 10.03 6.70 10.90
N ILE A 124 10.25 5.70 10.03
CA ILE A 124 10.59 4.34 10.44
C ILE A 124 11.97 4.33 11.12
N GLY A 125 12.96 5.03 10.55
CA GLY A 125 14.29 5.17 11.15
C GLY A 125 14.28 5.81 12.53
N LEU A 126 13.58 6.93 12.68
CA LEU A 126 13.44 7.58 13.98
C LEU A 126 12.68 6.71 14.99
N MET A 127 11.68 5.95 14.55
CA MET A 127 10.89 5.08 15.43
C MET A 127 11.76 3.96 16.03
N LEU A 128 12.49 3.25 15.17
CA LEU A 128 13.34 2.11 15.54
C LEU A 128 14.72 2.52 16.08
N ASP A 129 15.03 3.82 16.09
CA ASP A 129 16.36 4.39 16.36
C ASP A 129 17.50 3.85 15.46
N MET A 130 17.15 3.36 14.28
CA MET A 130 18.10 2.86 13.28
C MET A 130 18.38 3.92 12.22
N THR A 131 19.56 3.87 11.61
CA THR A 131 19.86 4.70 10.46
C THR A 131 19.08 4.24 9.23
N LEU A 132 18.85 5.17 8.29
CA LEU A 132 18.15 4.85 7.04
C LEU A 132 18.86 3.75 6.24
N ARG A 133 20.20 3.76 6.24
CA ARG A 133 21.01 2.76 5.52
C ARG A 133 20.84 1.37 6.11
N GLU A 134 20.79 1.26 7.43
CA GLU A 134 20.58 -0.02 8.12
C GLU A 134 19.21 -0.62 7.79
N ILE A 135 18.15 0.20 7.82
CA ILE A 135 16.81 -0.26 7.43
C ILE A 135 16.76 -0.68 5.96
N GLU A 136 17.44 0.04 5.07
CA GLU A 136 17.52 -0.33 3.65
C GLU A 136 18.22 -1.66 3.43
N ARG A 137 19.31 -1.94 4.16
CA ARG A 137 20.00 -3.24 4.11
C ARG A 137 19.05 -4.38 4.51
N VAL A 138 18.26 -4.18 5.57
CA VAL A 138 17.24 -5.17 5.99
C VAL A 138 16.16 -5.33 4.91
N LEU A 139 15.58 -4.23 4.42
CA LEU A 139 14.49 -4.25 3.43
C LEU A 139 14.91 -4.89 2.09
N TYR A 140 16.18 -4.76 1.70
CA TYR A 140 16.71 -5.31 0.46
C TYR A 140 17.42 -6.64 0.61
N PHE A 141 17.22 -7.32 1.74
CA PHE A 141 17.72 -8.66 2.01
C PHE A 141 19.26 -8.75 1.96
N GLU A 142 19.95 -7.68 2.40
CA GLU A 142 21.43 -7.63 2.53
C GLU A 142 21.91 -7.93 3.95
N ALA A 143 21.03 -7.85 4.95
CA ALA A 143 21.34 -8.14 6.34
C ALA A 143 20.10 -8.66 7.07
N PHE A 144 20.32 -9.45 8.11
CA PHE A 144 19.30 -9.84 9.08
C PHE A 144 19.24 -8.80 10.20
N VAL A 145 18.08 -8.65 10.82
CA VAL A 145 17.90 -7.86 12.03
C VAL A 145 17.28 -8.72 13.12
N VAL A 146 17.83 -8.63 14.33
CA VAL A 146 17.29 -9.31 15.51
C VAL A 146 15.98 -8.65 15.91
N VAL A 147 14.88 -9.40 15.82
CA VAL A 147 13.53 -8.97 16.19
C VAL A 147 13.28 -9.24 17.67
N ASP A 148 13.64 -10.44 18.12
CA ASP A 148 13.57 -10.88 19.51
C ASP A 148 14.90 -11.52 19.92
N PRO A 149 15.64 -10.93 20.88
CA PRO A 149 16.90 -11.49 21.35
C PRO A 149 16.76 -12.70 22.28
N GLY A 150 15.57 -12.95 22.86
CA GLY A 150 15.36 -14.02 23.82
C GLY A 150 16.34 -13.97 25.01
N MET A 151 16.99 -15.10 25.31
CA MET A 151 17.98 -15.23 26.40
C MET A 151 19.43 -15.09 25.93
N THR A 152 19.64 -14.73 24.66
CA THR A 152 20.97 -14.61 24.04
C THR A 152 21.62 -13.25 24.38
N PRO A 153 22.94 -13.09 24.18
CA PRO A 153 23.61 -11.79 24.35
C PRO A 153 23.30 -10.80 23.20
N LEU A 154 22.48 -11.18 22.22
CA LEU A 154 22.14 -10.32 21.10
C LEU A 154 21.24 -9.15 21.54
N GLU A 155 21.36 -8.02 20.86
CA GLU A 155 20.49 -6.87 21.10
C GLU A 155 19.40 -6.77 20.03
N ARG A 156 18.20 -6.37 20.46
CA ARG A 156 17.11 -6.05 19.53
C ARG A 156 17.53 -4.91 18.60
N CYS A 157 17.12 -4.97 17.34
CA CYS A 157 17.55 -4.07 16.26
C CYS A 157 19.04 -4.18 15.87
N ASN A 158 19.81 -5.14 16.43
CA ASN A 158 21.16 -5.41 15.95
C ASN A 158 21.12 -6.04 14.56
N LEU A 159 22.07 -5.63 13.70
CA LEU A 159 22.21 -6.17 12.35
C LEU A 159 23.22 -7.31 12.32
N LEU A 160 22.84 -8.41 11.69
CA LEU A 160 23.70 -9.57 11.45
C LEU A 160 23.98 -9.68 9.94
N SER A 161 25.24 -9.95 9.59
CA SER A 161 25.58 -10.42 8.24
C SER A 161 25.09 -11.85 8.04
N ASP A 162 25.10 -12.34 6.80
CA ASP A 162 24.72 -13.73 6.51
C ASP A 162 25.60 -14.73 7.30
N GLU A 163 26.91 -14.48 7.39
CA GLU A 163 27.85 -15.30 8.16
C GLU A 163 27.56 -15.25 9.66
N ALA A 164 27.41 -14.05 10.23
CA ALA A 164 27.14 -13.89 11.66
C ALA A 164 25.76 -14.45 12.07
N TYR A 165 24.78 -14.42 11.15
CA TYR A 165 23.49 -15.04 11.38
C TYR A 165 23.58 -16.57 11.43
N LEU A 166 24.38 -17.18 10.53
CA LEU A 166 24.62 -18.62 10.57
C LEU A 166 25.35 -19.04 11.84
N GLU A 167 26.40 -18.31 12.24
CA GLU A 167 27.12 -18.55 13.50
C GLU A 167 26.18 -18.43 14.71
N ALA A 168 25.33 -17.40 14.75
CA ALA A 168 24.37 -17.22 15.83
C ALA A 168 23.32 -18.36 15.88
N ILE A 169 22.85 -18.86 14.74
CA ILE A 169 21.97 -20.04 14.71
C ILE A 169 22.69 -21.30 15.20
N GLU A 170 23.95 -21.49 14.81
CA GLU A 170 24.74 -22.65 15.26
C GLU A 170 24.99 -22.62 16.78
N GLU A 171 25.18 -21.43 17.35
CA GLU A 171 25.45 -21.25 18.79
C GLU A 171 24.17 -21.30 19.64
N TYR A 172 23.12 -20.58 19.24
CA TYR A 172 21.92 -20.35 20.07
C TYR A 172 20.66 -21.09 19.57
N GLY A 173 20.70 -21.70 18.39
CA GLY A 173 19.55 -22.41 17.81
C GLY A 173 18.31 -21.51 17.66
N ASP A 174 17.20 -21.95 18.25
CA ASP A 174 15.89 -21.29 18.18
C ASP A 174 15.65 -20.28 19.32
N GLU A 175 16.67 -19.94 20.13
CA GLU A 175 16.51 -19.05 21.29
C GLU A 175 16.33 -17.57 20.93
N PHE A 176 16.59 -17.18 19.68
CA PHE A 176 16.40 -15.82 19.17
C PHE A 176 15.70 -15.82 17.81
N ASP A 177 15.04 -14.71 17.46
CA ASP A 177 14.40 -14.51 16.16
C ASP A 177 15.07 -13.35 15.42
N ALA A 178 15.76 -13.66 14.32
CA ALA A 178 16.27 -12.66 13.39
C ALA A 178 15.69 -12.87 11.99
N ARG A 179 15.20 -11.77 11.40
CA ARG A 179 14.49 -11.77 10.12
C ARG A 179 15.08 -10.75 9.17
N MET A 180 14.68 -10.84 7.90
CA MET A 180 15.03 -9.87 6.87
C MET A 180 13.80 -9.41 6.08
N GLY A 181 13.96 -8.32 5.32
CA GLY A 181 12.91 -7.74 4.50
C GLY A 181 11.91 -6.89 5.29
N ALA A 182 10.83 -6.52 4.62
CA ALA A 182 9.75 -5.71 5.20
C ALA A 182 8.98 -6.43 6.32
N GLU A 183 9.02 -7.77 6.37
CA GLU A 183 8.45 -8.57 7.46
C GLU A 183 9.18 -8.33 8.79
N ALA A 184 10.51 -8.22 8.74
CA ALA A 184 11.31 -7.91 9.92
C ALA A 184 10.98 -6.52 10.48
N VAL A 185 10.91 -5.52 9.59
CA VAL A 185 10.54 -4.14 9.96
C VAL A 185 9.12 -4.08 10.50
N TYR A 186 8.19 -4.82 9.90
CA TYR A 186 6.81 -4.93 10.39
C TYR A 186 6.76 -5.48 11.82
N GLU A 187 7.46 -6.58 12.09
CA GLU A 187 7.44 -7.24 13.40
C GLU A 187 8.15 -6.39 14.47
N LEU A 188 9.25 -5.73 14.13
CA LEU A 188 9.91 -4.75 15.01
C LEU A 188 8.99 -3.61 15.42
N LEU A 189 8.22 -3.06 14.47
CA LEU A 189 7.27 -1.99 14.75
C LEU A 189 6.07 -2.49 15.56
N ARG A 190 5.61 -3.72 15.31
CA ARG A 190 4.45 -4.33 15.96
C ARG A 190 4.72 -4.70 17.43
N THR A 191 5.92 -5.19 17.72
CA THR A 191 6.34 -5.61 19.07
C THR A 191 6.81 -4.43 19.93
N MET A 192 6.85 -3.23 19.38
CA MET A 192 7.26 -2.03 20.11
C MET A 192 6.18 -1.52 21.06
N ASP A 193 6.50 -1.42 22.34
CA ASP A 193 5.68 -0.68 23.31
C ASP A 193 6.08 0.79 23.37
N LEU A 194 5.24 1.64 22.77
CA LEU A 194 5.47 3.09 22.71
C LEU A 194 5.58 3.73 24.09
N LYS A 195 4.83 3.25 25.10
CA LYS A 195 4.83 3.87 26.43
C LYS A 195 6.17 3.65 27.13
N THR A 196 6.66 2.42 27.10
CA THR A 196 7.96 2.07 27.67
C THR A 196 9.10 2.80 26.94
N GLU A 197 9.05 2.88 25.61
CA GLU A 197 10.06 3.61 24.84
C GLU A 197 10.10 5.12 25.12
N VAL A 198 8.94 5.75 25.37
CA VAL A 198 8.88 7.17 25.76
C VAL A 198 9.63 7.42 27.07
N VAL A 199 9.46 6.55 28.07
CA VAL A 199 10.15 6.67 29.36
C VAL A 199 11.66 6.53 29.16
N LYS A 200 12.10 5.48 28.46
CA LYS A 200 13.53 5.25 28.17
C LYS A 200 14.17 6.45 27.46
N VAL A 201 13.51 7.00 26.43
CA VAL A 201 14.05 8.13 25.68
C VAL A 201 14.14 9.40 26.53
N ARG A 202 13.22 9.61 27.48
CA ARG A 202 13.31 10.73 28.43
C ARG A 202 14.52 10.57 29.36
N ASP A 203 14.70 9.38 29.93
CA ASP A 203 15.85 9.08 30.79
C ASP A 203 17.18 9.23 30.04
N GLU A 204 17.24 8.81 28.76
CA GLU A 204 18.42 8.98 27.91
C GLU A 204 18.75 10.45 27.60
N ILE A 205 17.74 11.30 27.46
CA ILE A 205 17.91 12.75 27.26
C ILE A 205 18.50 13.37 28.52
N ASP A 206 17.98 13.03 29.70
CA ASP A 206 18.44 13.57 30.98
C ASP A 206 19.84 13.07 31.35
N GLY A 207 20.21 11.84 30.94
CA GLY A 207 21.52 11.26 31.19
C GLY A 207 22.62 11.70 30.20
N THR A 208 22.30 12.42 29.14
CA THR A 208 23.25 12.76 28.07
C THR A 208 23.48 14.28 27.98
N ASN A 209 24.74 14.73 28.08
CA ASN A 209 25.10 16.15 27.91
C ASN A 209 25.43 16.56 26.46
N SER A 210 25.37 15.62 25.51
CA SER A 210 25.69 15.88 24.10
C SER A 210 24.51 16.53 23.36
N GLU A 211 24.70 17.77 22.90
CA GLU A 211 23.65 18.52 22.18
C GLU A 211 23.13 17.80 20.92
N THR A 212 23.99 17.09 20.19
CA THR A 212 23.61 16.40 18.95
C THR A 212 22.72 15.19 19.25
N LYS A 213 23.07 14.42 20.29
CA LYS A 213 22.28 13.27 20.74
C LYS A 213 20.95 13.74 21.33
N ILE A 214 20.95 14.79 22.16
CA ILE A 214 19.71 15.41 22.66
C ILE A 214 18.80 15.81 21.49
N LYS A 215 19.30 16.55 20.48
CA LYS A 215 18.49 16.98 19.32
C LYS A 215 17.87 15.82 18.55
N ARG A 216 18.57 14.68 18.43
CA ARG A 216 18.03 13.46 17.80
C ARG A 216 16.95 12.82 18.67
N LEU A 217 17.23 12.62 19.96
CA LEU A 217 16.31 12.00 20.90
C LEU A 217 15.04 12.84 21.09
N SER A 218 15.12 14.18 21.15
CA SER A 218 13.93 15.04 21.22
C SER A 218 13.02 14.88 19.99
N LYS A 219 13.59 14.68 18.79
CA LYS A 219 12.79 14.42 17.57
C LYS A 219 12.12 13.04 17.62
N ARG A 220 12.81 12.04 18.19
CA ARG A 220 12.26 10.69 18.41
C ARG A 220 11.15 10.72 19.45
N LEU A 221 11.37 11.36 20.61
CA LEU A 221 10.37 11.53 21.67
C LEU A 221 9.10 12.19 21.14
N LYS A 222 9.22 13.30 20.43
CA LYS A 222 8.07 13.98 19.81
C LYS A 222 7.30 13.07 18.86
N LEU A 223 7.99 12.21 18.09
CA LEU A 223 7.35 11.26 17.19
C LEU A 223 6.57 10.20 17.99
N LEU A 224 7.17 9.62 19.03
CA LEU A 224 6.54 8.61 19.89
C LEU A 224 5.27 9.16 20.56
N GLU A 225 5.36 10.35 21.17
CA GLU A 225 4.22 11.04 21.78
C GLU A 225 3.11 11.31 20.75
N SER A 226 3.45 11.78 19.55
CA SER A 226 2.47 12.00 18.46
C SER A 226 1.75 10.71 18.06
N PHE A 227 2.43 9.56 18.08
CA PHE A 227 1.80 8.26 17.76
C PHE A 227 0.84 7.82 18.88
N ILE A 228 1.22 8.03 20.15
CA ILE A 228 0.35 7.73 21.30
C ILE A 228 -0.91 8.60 21.26
N GLU A 229 -0.77 9.91 21.05
CA GLU A 229 -1.90 10.85 20.99
C GLU A 229 -2.82 10.59 19.79
N SER A 230 -2.25 10.25 18.63
CA SER A 230 -3.03 10.02 17.42
C SER A 230 -3.78 8.69 17.41
N GLY A 231 -3.41 7.75 18.28
CA GLY A 231 -3.93 6.38 18.31
C GLY A 231 -3.51 5.53 17.11
N ASN A 232 -2.58 6.02 16.29
CA ASN A 232 -2.05 5.26 15.17
C ASN A 232 -1.10 4.18 15.67
N LYS A 233 -1.10 3.02 15.01
CA LYS A 233 -0.13 1.98 15.32
C LYS A 233 1.10 2.09 14.41
N PRO A 234 2.34 1.93 14.94
CA PRO A 234 3.57 2.07 14.14
C PRO A 234 3.64 1.11 12.95
N GLU A 235 3.13 -0.11 13.10
CA GLU A 235 3.14 -1.13 12.05
C GLU A 235 2.32 -0.75 10.81
N TRP A 236 1.40 0.22 10.91
CA TRP A 236 0.64 0.73 9.75
C TRP A 236 1.50 1.50 8.75
N MET A 237 2.75 1.84 9.09
CA MET A 237 3.72 2.37 8.12
C MET A 237 4.20 1.32 7.11
N VAL A 238 3.96 0.03 7.38
CA VAL A 238 4.22 -1.09 6.47
C VAL A 238 2.88 -1.63 6.00
N MET A 239 2.68 -1.64 4.68
CA MET A 239 1.41 -2.02 4.08
C MET A 239 1.34 -3.53 3.87
N THR A 240 0.24 -4.12 4.31
CA THR A 240 -0.16 -5.49 3.95
C THR A 240 -1.27 -5.50 2.89
N VAL A 241 -2.03 -4.40 2.79
CA VAL A 241 -3.11 -4.21 1.82
C VAL A 241 -2.88 -2.91 1.08
N LEU A 242 -2.96 -2.94 -0.24
CA LEU A 242 -2.77 -1.77 -1.10
C LEU A 242 -4.11 -1.34 -1.72
N PRO A 243 -4.59 -0.11 -1.49
CA PRO A 243 -5.80 0.39 -2.15
C PRO A 243 -5.56 0.65 -3.65
N VAL A 244 -6.59 0.42 -4.44
CA VAL A 244 -6.63 0.66 -5.87
C VAL A 244 -7.59 1.81 -6.18
N LEU A 245 -7.08 2.81 -6.88
CA LEU A 245 -7.84 3.99 -7.27
C LEU A 245 -9.02 3.61 -8.20
N PRO A 246 -10.18 4.30 -8.10
CA PRO A 246 -11.30 4.12 -9.01
C PRO A 246 -10.90 4.27 -10.49
N PRO A 247 -11.45 3.46 -11.40
CA PRO A 247 -11.03 3.41 -12.81
C PRO A 247 -11.24 4.73 -13.55
N ASP A 248 -12.25 5.52 -13.20
CA ASP A 248 -12.52 6.79 -13.89
C ASP A 248 -11.49 7.87 -13.55
N LEU A 249 -10.73 7.71 -12.45
CA LEU A 249 -9.57 8.55 -12.12
C LEU A 249 -8.29 8.12 -12.85
N ARG A 250 -8.31 6.95 -13.50
CA ARG A 250 -7.21 6.38 -14.30
C ARG A 250 -7.75 5.82 -15.64
N PRO A 251 -8.37 6.67 -16.47
CA PRO A 251 -9.16 6.20 -17.61
C PRO A 251 -8.32 5.52 -18.68
N LEU A 252 -9.00 4.67 -19.45
CA LEU A 252 -8.51 4.06 -20.69
C LEU A 252 -9.47 4.52 -21.78
N VAL A 253 -9.03 5.45 -22.62
CA VAL A 253 -9.87 6.13 -23.60
C VAL A 253 -9.52 5.63 -25.01
N PRO A 254 -10.48 5.13 -25.79
CA PRO A 254 -10.24 4.80 -27.19
C PRO A 254 -9.91 6.07 -27.98
N LEU A 255 -8.89 5.99 -28.82
CA LEU A 255 -8.52 7.00 -29.81
C LEU A 255 -8.89 6.50 -31.22
N ASP A 256 -8.92 7.42 -32.16
CA ASP A 256 -9.13 7.08 -33.58
C ASP A 256 -8.04 6.10 -34.08
N GLY A 257 -8.45 5.15 -34.91
CA GLY A 257 -7.56 4.10 -35.42
C GLY A 257 -7.33 2.93 -34.46
N GLY A 258 -8.23 2.71 -33.49
CA GLY A 258 -8.21 1.54 -32.60
C GLY A 258 -7.09 1.54 -31.55
N ARG A 259 -6.44 2.70 -31.34
CA ARG A 259 -5.46 2.91 -30.28
C ARG A 259 -6.17 3.26 -28.98
N PHE A 260 -5.47 3.09 -27.86
CA PHE A 260 -5.97 3.48 -26.54
C PHE A 260 -4.99 4.42 -25.86
N ALA A 261 -5.49 5.53 -25.32
CA ALA A 261 -4.77 6.34 -24.36
C ALA A 261 -4.98 5.75 -22.97
N THR A 262 -3.89 5.41 -22.28
CA THR A 262 -3.91 4.83 -20.94
C THR A 262 -3.23 5.74 -19.94
N SER A 263 -3.80 5.88 -18.75
CA SER A 263 -3.08 6.49 -17.62
C SER A 263 -1.87 5.66 -17.21
N ASP A 264 -0.74 6.32 -16.95
CA ASP A 264 0.52 5.72 -16.45
C ASP A 264 0.29 4.86 -15.19
N LEU A 265 -0.69 5.23 -14.33
CA LEU A 265 -1.03 4.47 -13.14
C LEU A 265 -1.44 3.03 -13.45
N ASN A 266 -2.12 2.79 -14.58
CA ASN A 266 -2.56 1.45 -14.95
C ASN A 266 -1.35 0.53 -15.17
N ASP A 267 -0.26 1.03 -15.77
CA ASP A 267 0.95 0.24 -15.97
C ASP A 267 1.67 -0.06 -14.66
N LEU A 268 1.69 0.92 -13.74
CA LEU A 268 2.26 0.73 -12.40
C LEU A 268 1.45 -0.29 -11.59
N TYR A 269 0.12 -0.18 -11.57
CA TYR A 269 -0.76 -1.16 -10.92
C TYR A 269 -0.59 -2.56 -11.53
N ARG A 270 -0.50 -2.67 -12.87
CA ARG A 270 -0.26 -3.95 -13.56
C ARG A 270 1.05 -4.59 -13.11
N ARG A 271 2.13 -3.81 -12.97
CA ARG A 271 3.40 -4.32 -12.44
C ARG A 271 3.25 -4.86 -11.02
N VAL A 272 2.61 -4.11 -10.13
CA VAL A 272 2.37 -4.55 -8.74
C VAL A 272 1.60 -5.86 -8.72
N ILE A 273 0.47 -5.95 -9.44
CA ILE A 273 -0.36 -7.17 -9.48
C ILE A 273 0.42 -8.36 -10.05
N ASN A 274 1.17 -8.16 -11.14
CA ASN A 274 1.97 -9.22 -11.75
C ASN A 274 3.05 -9.76 -10.80
N ARG A 275 3.78 -8.87 -10.11
CA ARG A 275 4.80 -9.24 -9.13
C ARG A 275 4.20 -9.93 -7.92
N ASN A 276 3.08 -9.41 -7.42
CA ASN A 276 2.37 -9.98 -6.29
C ASN A 276 1.85 -11.40 -6.59
N ASN A 277 1.22 -11.59 -7.75
CA ASN A 277 0.72 -12.90 -8.17
C ASN A 277 1.86 -13.90 -8.43
N ARG A 278 2.99 -13.43 -8.99
CA ARG A 278 4.18 -14.26 -9.16
C ARG A 278 4.75 -14.68 -7.81
N LEU A 279 4.83 -13.76 -6.84
CA LEU A 279 5.28 -14.06 -5.48
C LEU A 279 4.37 -15.08 -4.79
N ARG A 280 3.03 -14.91 -4.87
CA ARG A 280 2.08 -15.92 -4.32
C ARG A 280 2.34 -17.32 -4.88
N ARG A 281 2.50 -17.44 -6.20
CA ARG A 281 2.81 -18.73 -6.85
C ARG A 281 4.15 -19.31 -6.41
N LEU A 282 5.17 -18.47 -6.23
CA LEU A 282 6.48 -18.95 -5.76
C LEU A 282 6.41 -19.49 -4.33
N LEU A 283 5.63 -18.84 -3.45
CA LEU A 283 5.38 -19.31 -2.09
C LEU A 283 4.58 -20.61 -2.09
N GLU A 284 3.54 -20.74 -2.92
CA GLU A 284 2.75 -21.98 -3.05
C GLU A 284 3.58 -23.17 -3.54
N LEU A 285 4.58 -22.91 -4.40
CA LEU A 285 5.47 -23.93 -4.94
C LEU A 285 6.70 -24.21 -4.06
N ASN A 286 6.81 -23.59 -2.89
CA ASN A 286 7.99 -23.65 -2.01
C ASN A 286 9.30 -23.40 -2.79
N ALA A 287 9.31 -22.36 -3.63
CA ALA A 287 10.48 -22.01 -4.42
C ALA A 287 11.67 -21.61 -3.52
N PRO A 288 12.92 -21.82 -3.97
CA PRO A 288 14.11 -21.45 -3.20
C PRO A 288 14.13 -19.99 -2.74
N ASP A 289 14.66 -19.77 -1.53
CA ASP A 289 14.71 -18.47 -0.85
C ASP A 289 15.30 -17.34 -1.71
N ILE A 290 16.34 -17.61 -2.48
CA ILE A 290 16.99 -16.61 -3.33
C ILE A 290 15.98 -16.01 -4.33
N ILE A 291 15.12 -16.86 -4.91
CA ILE A 291 14.11 -16.45 -5.88
C ILE A 291 12.99 -15.68 -5.18
N VAL A 292 12.56 -16.15 -4.00
CA VAL A 292 11.52 -15.52 -3.19
C VAL A 292 11.97 -14.13 -2.71
N ARG A 293 13.19 -14.00 -2.18
CA ARG A 293 13.79 -12.72 -1.75
C ARG A 293 13.87 -11.73 -2.90
N ASN A 294 14.31 -12.18 -4.07
CA ASN A 294 14.34 -11.32 -5.26
C ASN A 294 12.93 -10.87 -5.66
N GLU A 295 11.92 -11.75 -5.65
CA GLU A 295 10.55 -11.35 -6.00
C GLU A 295 9.92 -10.42 -4.95
N LYS A 296 10.19 -10.63 -3.65
CA LYS A 296 9.82 -9.69 -2.57
C LYS A 296 10.44 -8.31 -2.81
N ARG A 297 11.73 -8.24 -3.18
CA ARG A 297 12.41 -6.98 -3.56
C ARG A 297 11.76 -6.31 -4.78
N MET A 298 11.45 -7.08 -5.82
CA MET A 298 10.79 -6.58 -7.03
C MET A 298 9.35 -6.08 -6.75
N LEU A 299 8.64 -6.70 -5.81
CA LEU A 299 7.34 -6.23 -5.34
C LEU A 299 7.47 -4.89 -4.61
N GLN A 300 8.42 -4.77 -3.68
CA GLN A 300 8.73 -3.52 -3.00
C GLN A 300 9.04 -2.40 -4.00
N GLU A 301 9.88 -2.66 -5.01
CA GLU A 301 10.19 -1.71 -6.10
C GLU A 301 8.96 -1.26 -6.89
N SER A 302 8.05 -2.20 -7.17
CA SER A 302 6.85 -1.92 -7.96
C SER A 302 5.87 -1.04 -7.18
N VAL A 303 5.75 -1.26 -5.88
CA VAL A 303 4.90 -0.44 -4.99
C VAL A 303 5.53 0.93 -4.73
N ASP A 304 6.85 0.97 -4.53
CA ASP A 304 7.63 2.21 -4.43
C ASP A 304 7.37 3.11 -5.65
N ALA A 305 7.45 2.54 -6.86
CA ALA A 305 7.21 3.27 -8.10
C ALA A 305 5.75 3.69 -8.30
N LEU A 306 4.79 2.91 -7.81
CA LEU A 306 3.38 3.28 -7.84
C LEU A 306 3.10 4.52 -6.97
N LEU A 307 3.68 4.55 -5.76
CA LEU A 307 3.47 5.62 -4.79
C LEU A 307 4.26 6.89 -5.14
N ASP A 308 5.57 6.76 -5.41
CA ASP A 308 6.47 7.89 -5.66
C ASP A 308 7.65 7.48 -6.57
N ASN A 309 7.39 7.48 -7.89
CA ASN A 309 8.35 7.02 -8.90
C ASN A 309 9.59 7.93 -8.93
N GLY A 310 10.77 7.36 -8.70
CA GLY A 310 12.06 8.06 -8.75
C GLY A 310 12.63 8.46 -7.39
N ARG A 311 11.90 8.26 -6.29
CA ARG A 311 12.41 8.60 -4.95
C ARG A 311 13.51 7.67 -4.44
N ARG A 312 13.53 6.43 -4.92
CA ARG A 312 14.56 5.43 -4.57
C ARG A 312 15.78 5.47 -5.49
N GLY A 313 15.61 5.93 -6.73
CA GLY A 313 16.64 5.83 -7.77
C GLY A 313 16.07 6.14 -9.14
N ARG A 314 16.53 5.42 -10.17
CA ARG A 314 16.09 5.67 -11.54
C ARG A 314 14.59 5.40 -11.70
N ALA A 315 13.85 6.43 -12.11
CA ALA A 315 12.42 6.31 -12.36
C ALA A 315 12.13 5.27 -13.44
N ILE A 316 11.07 4.48 -13.22
CA ILE A 316 10.57 3.53 -14.21
C ILE A 316 10.02 4.31 -15.40
N THR A 317 10.48 3.96 -16.60
CA THR A 317 10.06 4.57 -17.85
C THR A 317 9.09 3.69 -18.62
N GLY A 318 8.16 4.34 -19.33
CA GLY A 318 7.27 3.68 -20.28
C GLY A 318 7.96 3.43 -21.63
N THR A 319 7.18 2.94 -22.61
CA THR A 319 7.63 2.70 -23.99
C THR A 319 8.24 3.94 -24.64
N ASN A 320 7.72 5.13 -24.32
CA ASN A 320 8.20 6.41 -24.84
C ASN A 320 9.47 6.94 -24.13
N LYS A 321 10.15 6.10 -23.32
CA LYS A 321 11.33 6.45 -22.49
C LYS A 321 11.10 7.58 -21.47
N ARG A 322 9.89 8.12 -21.38
CA ARG A 322 9.46 9.08 -20.35
C ARG A 322 9.19 8.35 -19.03
N PRO A 323 9.54 8.95 -17.86
CA PRO A 323 9.15 8.39 -16.57
C PRO A 323 7.62 8.38 -16.42
N LEU A 324 7.10 7.26 -15.91
CA LEU A 324 5.67 7.11 -15.61
C LEU A 324 5.28 8.00 -14.42
N LYS A 325 4.15 8.70 -14.51
CA LYS A 325 3.61 9.50 -13.39
C LYS A 325 3.07 8.59 -12.28
N SER A 326 3.57 8.78 -11.07
CA SER A 326 3.10 8.09 -9.85
C SER A 326 1.94 8.81 -9.17
N LEU A 327 1.39 8.22 -8.10
CA LEU A 327 0.34 8.84 -7.28
C LEU A 327 0.80 10.16 -6.67
N ALA A 328 2.04 10.22 -6.16
CA ALA A 328 2.62 11.46 -5.64
C ALA A 328 2.70 12.55 -6.72
N ASP A 329 3.11 12.19 -7.95
CA ASP A 329 3.23 13.12 -9.09
C ASP A 329 1.90 13.68 -9.56
N MET A 330 0.79 12.96 -9.35
CA MET A 330 -0.55 13.48 -9.66
C MET A 330 -0.99 14.58 -8.70
N ILE A 331 -0.50 14.53 -7.46
CA ILE A 331 -0.85 15.48 -6.41
C ILE A 331 0.09 16.70 -6.45
N LYS A 332 1.39 16.48 -6.59
CA LYS A 332 2.43 17.51 -6.51
C LYS A 332 2.73 18.17 -7.87
N GLY A 333 3.41 19.32 -7.82
CA GLY A 333 3.95 20.00 -9.00
C GLY A 333 3.01 21.03 -9.64
N LYS A 334 3.50 21.74 -10.66
CA LYS A 334 2.73 22.79 -11.38
C LYS A 334 1.51 22.23 -12.10
N GLN A 335 1.60 20.98 -12.57
CA GLN A 335 0.49 20.26 -13.19
C GLN A 335 -0.28 19.37 -12.18
N GLY A 336 0.04 19.48 -10.89
CA GLY A 336 -0.57 18.69 -9.83
C GLY A 336 -1.95 19.22 -9.45
N ARG A 337 -2.75 18.36 -8.82
CA ARG A 337 -4.14 18.69 -8.43
C ARG A 337 -4.25 19.94 -7.55
N PHE A 338 -3.28 20.22 -6.67
CA PHE A 338 -3.34 21.39 -5.78
C PHE A 338 -3.15 22.75 -6.46
N ARG A 339 -2.55 22.81 -7.66
CA ARG A 339 -2.23 24.08 -8.33
C ARG A 339 -2.98 24.31 -9.64
N GLN A 340 -3.47 23.25 -10.27
CA GLN A 340 -4.00 23.31 -11.64
C GLN A 340 -5.50 23.00 -11.75
N ASN A 341 -6.17 22.61 -10.68
CA ASN A 341 -7.64 22.43 -10.65
C ASN A 341 -8.24 23.24 -9.52
#